data_AF-A0A1H2MP69-F1
#
_entry.id   AF-A0A1H2MP69-F1
#
_cell.length_a   1.000
_cell.length_b   1.000
_cell.length_c   1.000
_cell.angle_alpha   90.00
_cell.angle_beta   90.00
_cell.angle_gamma   90.00
#
_symmetry.space_group_name_H-M   'P 1'
#
loop_
_entity.id
_entity.type
_entity.pdbx_description
1 polymer ?
#
loop_
_entity_poly.entity_id
_entity_poly.type
_entity_poly.pdbx_seq_one_letter_code
_entity_poly.pdbx_strand_id
1 'polypeptide(L)' 'MTLELQGMGASFDDDVLATTGKSDLGVKLFINGVDWPLNTPVRFTYPSLPVVQAVPVKRAGSTLTSGAFSAAGTLVVKWQ' A
#
# COMPACT_ATOMS: atom_id res chain seq x y z
N MET A 1 7.56 16.47 9.37
CA MET A 1 7.29 15.07 9.76
C MET A 1 7.28 14.22 8.51
N THR A 2 7.56 12.93 8.63
CA THR A 2 7.36 11.98 7.53
C THR A 2 6.38 10.89 7.91
N LEU A 3 5.64 10.42 6.92
CA LEU A 3 4.75 9.27 6.98
C LEU A 3 5.31 8.20 6.03
N GLU A 4 5.29 6.93 6.41
CA GLU A 4 5.79 5.84 5.59
C GLU A 4 4.91 4.62 5.83
N LEU A 5 4.34 4.01 4.79
CA LEU A 5 3.73 2.69 4.95
C LEU A 5 4.79 1.63 4.66
N GLN A 6 5.14 0.87 5.69
CA GLN A 6 6.08 -0.24 5.61
C GLN A 6 5.33 -1.56 5.44
N GLY A 7 5.82 -2.41 4.55
CA GLY A 7 5.21 -3.70 4.30
C GLY A 7 5.97 -4.53 3.29
N MET A 8 5.47 -5.76 3.09
CA MET A 8 5.99 -6.66 2.06
C MET A 8 5.34 -6.34 0.71
N GLY A 9 6.17 -6.18 -0.33
CA GLY A 9 5.72 -6.00 -1.72
C GLY A 9 5.10 -7.28 -2.29
N ALA A 10 4.14 -7.12 -3.19
CA ALA A 10 3.52 -8.23 -3.92
C ALA A 10 4.52 -8.82 -4.92
N SER A 11 4.48 -10.12 -5.16
CA SER A 11 5.46 -10.81 -6.03
C SER A 11 5.44 -10.34 -7.51
N PHE A 12 4.41 -9.61 -7.92
CA PHE A 12 4.27 -9.07 -9.27
C PHE A 12 4.52 -7.56 -9.36
N ASP A 13 4.61 -6.87 -8.23
CA ASP A 13 4.80 -5.42 -8.12
C ASP A 13 5.23 -5.07 -6.68
N ASP A 14 6.50 -4.71 -6.49
CA ASP A 14 7.07 -4.44 -5.16
C ASP A 14 6.55 -3.13 -4.53
N ASP A 15 5.93 -2.25 -5.32
CA ASP A 15 5.31 -1.01 -4.84
C ASP A 15 3.91 -1.24 -4.26
N VAL A 16 3.37 -2.45 -4.44
CA VAL A 16 2.01 -2.84 -4.03
C VAL A 16 2.09 -3.75 -2.82
N LEU A 17 1.24 -3.52 -1.82
CA LEU A 17 1.23 -4.34 -0.61
C LEU A 17 0.74 -5.77 -0.92
N ALA A 18 1.52 -6.76 -0.51
CA ALA A 18 1.19 -8.18 -0.67
C ALA A 18 -0.07 -8.56 0.10
N THR A 19 -0.87 -9.46 -0.48
CA THR A 19 -2.00 -10.08 0.21
C THR A 19 -1.72 -11.53 0.56
N THR A 20 -2.33 -12.00 1.65
CA THR A 20 -2.40 -13.41 2.01
C THR A 20 -3.69 -14.00 1.47
N GLY A 21 -3.60 -15.21 0.89
CA GLY A 21 -4.73 -15.94 0.32
C GLY A 21 -4.95 -15.71 -1.18
N LYS A 22 -4.34 -14.67 -1.79
CA LYS A 22 -4.43 -14.35 -3.22
C LYS A 22 -3.13 -13.73 -3.77
N SER A 23 -2.17 -14.54 -4.19
CA SER A 23 -0.85 -14.05 -4.67
C SER A 23 -0.89 -13.11 -5.88
N ASP A 24 -1.93 -13.21 -6.73
CA ASP A 24 -2.11 -12.32 -7.88
C ASP A 24 -2.95 -11.07 -7.55
N LEU A 25 -3.30 -10.86 -6.28
CA LEU A 25 -3.97 -9.68 -5.76
C LEU A 25 -3.03 -8.94 -4.80
N GLY A 26 -2.93 -7.64 -4.97
CA GLY A 26 -2.21 -6.73 -4.09
C GLY A 26 -3.08 -5.55 -3.70
N VAL A 27 -2.58 -4.69 -2.81
CA VAL A 27 -3.24 -3.44 -2.41
C VAL A 27 -2.32 -2.27 -2.73
N LYS A 28 -2.70 -1.47 -3.74
CA LYS A 28 -1.97 -0.26 -4.11
C LYS A 28 -2.39 0.89 -3.21
N LEU A 29 -1.43 1.73 -2.86
CA LEU A 29 -1.62 2.82 -1.91
C LEU A 29 -1.54 4.16 -2.63
N PHE A 30 -2.36 5.08 -2.15
CA PHE A 30 -2.37 6.45 -2.61
C PHE A 30 -2.30 7.39 -1.41
N ILE A 31 -1.63 8.50 -1.61
CA ILE A 31 -1.59 9.61 -0.67
C ILE A 31 -2.04 10.89 -1.36
N ASN A 32 -3.06 11.54 -0.82
CA ASN A 32 -3.72 12.69 -1.44
C ASN A 32 -4.12 12.44 -2.90
N GLY A 33 -4.53 11.21 -3.23
CA GLY A 33 -4.93 10.80 -4.58
C GLY A 33 -3.78 10.53 -5.55
N VAL A 34 -2.52 10.63 -5.12
CA VAL A 34 -1.33 10.32 -5.92
C VAL A 34 -0.75 8.96 -5.50
N ASP A 35 -0.19 8.23 -6.45
CA ASP A 35 0.52 6.96 -6.19
C ASP A 35 1.52 7.11 -5.03
N TRP A 36 1.42 6.21 -4.06
CA TRP A 36 2.33 6.15 -2.92
C TRP A 36 2.99 4.77 -2.85
N PRO A 37 4.19 4.61 -3.44
CA PRO A 37 4.92 3.34 -3.41
C PRO A 37 5.19 2.86 -1.99
N LEU A 38 5.10 1.54 -1.79
CA LEU A 38 5.39 0.92 -0.51
C LEU A 38 6.82 1.26 -0.03
N ASN A 39 7.02 1.33 1.28
CA ASN A 39 8.32 1.61 1.90
C ASN A 39 8.95 2.98 1.48
N THR A 40 8.12 3.91 0.99
CA THR A 40 8.56 5.24 0.56
C THR A 40 8.07 6.33 1.52
N PRO A 41 8.96 7.08 2.19
CA PRO A 41 8.55 8.14 3.11
C PRO A 41 8.06 9.38 2.36
N VAL A 42 6.97 9.97 2.85
CA VAL A 42 6.38 11.22 2.34
C VAL A 42 6.31 12.28 3.43
N ARG A 43 6.56 13.53 3.06
CA ARG A 43 6.54 14.66 4.00
C ARG A 43 5.11 15.17 4.19
N PHE A 44 4.77 15.53 5.42
CA PHE A 44 3.54 16.24 5.74
C PHE A 44 3.77 17.23 6.90
N THR A 45 2.82 18.16 7.05
CA THR A 45 2.85 19.22 8.07
C THR A 45 1.65 19.09 8.99
N TYR A 46 1.87 18.89 10.28
CA TYR A 46 0.80 18.86 11.28
C TYR A 46 0.24 20.29 11.53
N PRO A 47 -1.08 20.50 11.65
CA PRO A 47 -2.15 19.49 11.77
C PRO A 47 -2.76 19.02 10.42
N SER A 48 -2.24 19.45 9.28
CA SER A 48 -2.73 19.01 7.96
C SER A 48 -2.29 17.58 7.65
N LEU A 49 -3.14 16.61 7.99
CA LEU A 49 -2.90 15.19 7.73
C LEU A 49 -3.21 14.82 6.26
N PRO A 50 -2.40 13.95 5.63
CA PRO A 50 -2.71 13.45 4.31
C PRO A 50 -3.85 12.43 4.33
N VAL A 51 -4.58 12.33 3.23
CA VAL A 51 -5.58 11.28 3.02
C VAL A 51 -4.87 10.06 2.43
N VAL A 52 -5.02 8.91 3.08
CA VAL A 52 -4.47 7.63 2.60
C VAL A 52 -5.61 6.78 2.06
N GLN A 53 -5.40 6.16 0.90
CA GLN A 53 -6.36 5.27 0.26
C GLN A 53 -5.68 3.95 -0.10
N ALA A 54 -6.43 2.85 0.01
CA ALA A 54 -6.00 1.51 -0.31
C ALA A 54 -6.93 0.92 -1.38
N VAL A 55 -6.36 0.55 -2.53
CA VAL A 55 -7.12 0.07 -3.69
C VAL A 55 -6.62 -1.31 -4.08
N PRO A 56 -7.48 -2.35 -4.09
CA PRO A 56 -7.11 -3.67 -4.59
C PRO A 56 -6.70 -3.61 -6.06
N VAL A 57 -5.56 -4.21 -6.40
CA VAL A 57 -5.05 -4.31 -7.77
C VAL A 57 -4.71 -5.76 -8.08
N LYS A 58 -4.96 -6.18 -9.32
CA LYS A 58 -4.66 -7.54 -9.78
C LYS A 58 -3.45 -7.54 -10.70
N ARG A 59 -2.67 -8.62 -10.68
CA ARG A 59 -1.63 -8.86 -11.66
C ARG A 59 -2.19 -8.84 -13.09
N ALA A 60 -1.50 -8.16 -14.00
CA ALA A 60 -1.89 -8.16 -15.41
C ALA A 60 -1.89 -9.60 -15.98
N GLY A 61 -2.92 -9.96 -16.74
CA GLY A 61 -3.07 -11.30 -17.30
C GLY A 61 -3.49 -12.40 -16.32
N SER A 62 -3.65 -12.13 -15.02
CA SER A 62 -4.15 -13.13 -14.05
C SER A 62 -5.68 -13.19 -13.99
N THR A 63 -6.17 -14.37 -13.61
CA THR A 63 -7.57 -14.61 -13.25
C THR A 63 -7.65 -14.83 -11.75
N LEU A 64 -8.37 -13.95 -11.05
CA LEU A 64 -8.56 -14.06 -9.59
C LEU A 64 -9.66 -15.10 -9.29
N THR A 65 -9.42 -15.91 -8.27
CA THR A 65 -10.44 -16.78 -7.69
C THR A 65 -11.27 -16.02 -6.64
N SER A 66 -12.49 -16.47 -6.38
CA SER A 66 -13.32 -15.94 -5.29
C SER A 66 -12.77 -16.36 -3.92
N GLY A 67 -13.25 -15.73 -2.85
CA GLY A 67 -12.83 -16.01 -1.47
C GLY A 67 -12.03 -14.88 -0.82
N ALA A 68 -11.89 -14.96 0.51
CA ALA A 68 -11.29 -13.93 1.34
C ALA A 68 -9.79 -13.72 1.06
N PHE A 69 -9.32 -12.52 1.36
CA PHE A 69 -7.90 -12.16 1.39
C PHE A 69 -7.67 -11.15 2.51
N SER A 70 -6.43 -11.01 2.94
CA SER A 70 -6.01 -9.98 3.91
C SER A 70 -4.67 -9.38 3.49
N ALA A 71 -4.39 -8.17 3.93
CA ALA A 71 -3.09 -7.51 3.77
C ALA A 71 -2.76 -6.76 5.06
N ALA A 72 -1.47 -6.65 5.37
CA ALA A 72 -1.01 -5.97 6.57
C ALA A 72 0.23 -5.12 6.26
N GLY A 73 0.21 -3.87 6.70
CA GLY A 73 1.32 -2.93 6.62
C GLY A 73 1.33 -2.03 7.86
N THR A 74 2.49 -1.47 8.18
CA THR A 74 2.71 -0.62 9.34
C THR A 74 2.87 0.83 8.90
N LEU A 75 2.03 1.72 9.42
CA LEU A 75 2.15 3.15 9.18
C LEU A 75 3.12 3.76 10.20
N VAL A 76 4.25 4.27 9.73
CA VAL A 76 5.31 4.86 10.56
C VAL A 76 5.31 6.38 10.41
N VAL A 77 5.23 7.08 11.54
CA VAL A 77 5.41 8.54 11.61
C VAL A 77 6.77 8.83 12.21
N LYS A 78 7.59 9.63 11.53
CA LYS A 78 8.85 10.14 12.07
C LYS A 78 8.77 11.65 12.28
N TRP A 79 9.17 12.08 13.47
CA TRP A 79 9.30 13.46 13.90
C TRP A 79 10.78 13.76 14.18
N GLN A 80 11.18 15.03 14.10
CA GLN A 80 12.55 15.50 14.27
C GLN A 80 12.62 16.40 15.48
#